data_AF-A0A958Q7K4-F1
#
_entry.id   AF-A0A958Q7K4-F1
#
_cell.length_a   1.000
_cell.length_b   1.000
_cell.length_c   1.000
_cell.angle_alpha   90.00
_cell.angle_beta   90.00
_cell.angle_gamma   90.00
#
_symmetry.space_group_name_H-M   'P 1'
#
loop_
_entity.id
_entity.type
_entity.pdbx_description
1 polymer ?
#
loop_
_entity_poly.entity_id
_entity_poly.type
_entity_poly.pdbx_seq_one_letter_code
_entity_poly.pdbx_strand_id
1 'polypeptide(L)'
;MQNNFINLVFVVFVSVSIIACGGGGGSSDSDSSEEIDTAKVSAECGIIRNTELEAQLDSHELEQVTVKVVEPDKLIITRTSADKAINEQLVKILAISSKSVSPKARLQGIELVENLTRPYGYLLAPHSESEVYTDPNGEQGIYAQLFSSSGESIAEELVMRGYATPEVNGLFSDQLVGCYQSLPLLADTSQKFRTTCGAINAGTLINPIRGSQLDLVSIELYSPDFMVGTFLEGTNAGKTIGIKLHGVTSEGVSDFLIQEGMSRAKQLVGSQAYVLRSGQDCIYTSPSGGQAELAQVFSVEGFSLTEELIALGAVVPSNNGCNAEQLINCYSEIEVEAPEPPQQEQPGEIDGNPEDVFTDTEIDDFLWKPVSESTGSLVILVNVYNARVRVIGKITEDLIFTGPSNGRGTTARARNPGCAFGRNVEVQFFDTEGNRILLKDGRKSVTIENGCNRVEFRL
;
A
#
# COMPACT_ATOMS: atom_id res chain seq x y z
N MET A 1 -2.03 51.61 22.93
CA MET A 1 -1.63 50.42 22.17
C MET A 1 -2.86 49.55 21.99
N GLN A 2 -3.50 49.67 20.82
CA GLN A 2 -4.67 48.89 20.42
C GLN A 2 -4.18 47.58 19.80
N ASN A 3 -4.63 46.44 20.32
CA ASN A 3 -4.50 45.14 19.66
C ASN A 3 -5.90 44.64 19.33
N ASN A 4 -6.16 44.52 18.02
CA ASN A 4 -7.40 44.02 17.45
C ASN A 4 -7.45 42.48 17.56
N PHE A 5 -8.54 41.97 18.08
CA PHE A 5 -8.97 40.58 17.91
C PHE A 5 -9.74 40.48 16.58
N ILE A 6 -9.31 39.59 15.69
CA ILE A 6 -10.06 39.20 14.49
C ILE A 6 -10.87 37.95 14.86
N ASN A 7 -12.20 38.08 14.89
CA ASN A 7 -13.13 36.95 14.91
C ASN A 7 -13.34 36.46 13.49
N LEU A 8 -12.96 35.22 13.21
CA LEU A 8 -13.29 34.51 11.98
C LEU A 8 -14.67 33.85 12.17
N VAL A 9 -15.68 34.32 11.43
CA VAL A 9 -17.02 33.71 11.40
C VAL A 9 -17.08 32.75 10.22
N PHE A 10 -17.29 31.46 10.50
CA PHE A 10 -17.64 30.47 9.47
C PHE A 10 -19.14 30.61 9.15
N VAL A 11 -19.46 30.89 7.89
CA VAL A 11 -20.83 30.82 7.36
C VAL A 11 -20.97 29.47 6.66
N VAL A 12 -21.76 28.58 7.26
CA VAL A 12 -22.18 27.31 6.64
C VAL A 12 -23.47 27.57 5.87
N PHE A 13 -23.45 27.42 4.55
CA PHE A 13 -24.66 27.45 3.72
C PHE A 13 -25.27 26.05 3.69
N VAL A 14 -26.48 25.92 4.24
CA VAL A 14 -27.35 24.75 4.04
C VAL A 14 -28.44 25.15 3.06
N SER A 15 -28.38 24.64 1.83
CA SER A 15 -29.44 24.79 0.84
C SER A 15 -30.50 23.71 1.05
N VAL A 16 -31.74 24.14 1.29
CA VAL A 16 -32.93 23.27 1.37
C VAL A 16 -33.73 23.47 0.09
N SER A 17 -33.81 22.44 -0.75
CA SER A 17 -34.64 22.45 -1.95
C SER A 17 -36.08 22.03 -1.61
N ILE A 18 -37.04 22.91 -1.92
CA ILE A 18 -38.47 22.66 -1.80
C ILE A 18 -38.96 22.07 -3.12
N ILE A 19 -39.46 20.83 -3.09
CA ILE A 19 -40.11 20.18 -4.23
C ILE A 19 -41.58 20.61 -4.26
N ALA A 20 -41.97 21.42 -5.23
CA ALA A 20 -43.36 21.72 -5.53
C ALA A 20 -43.87 20.77 -6.64
N CYS A 21 -44.80 19.88 -6.29
CA CYS A 21 -45.54 19.07 -7.26
C CYS A 21 -46.64 19.91 -7.90
N GLY A 22 -46.54 20.14 -9.23
CA GLY A 22 -47.61 20.69 -10.05
C GLY A 22 -47.93 19.74 -11.20
N GLY A 23 -49.12 19.13 -11.16
CA GLY A 23 -49.65 18.31 -12.25
C GLY A 23 -50.45 19.13 -13.26
N GLY A 24 -50.44 18.71 -14.52
CA GLY A 24 -51.29 19.24 -15.57
C GLY A 24 -50.87 18.73 -16.94
N GLY A 25 -51.64 17.79 -17.49
CA GLY A 25 -51.34 17.12 -18.75
C GLY A 25 -51.60 17.98 -20.00
N GLY A 26 -50.88 17.62 -21.06
CA GLY A 26 -51.10 18.09 -22.43
C GLY A 26 -50.26 17.24 -23.38
N SER A 27 -50.93 16.45 -24.21
CA SER A 27 -50.34 15.60 -25.24
C SER A 27 -49.97 16.44 -26.46
N SER A 28 -48.68 16.55 -26.76
CA SER A 28 -48.16 17.04 -28.04
C SER A 28 -46.83 16.35 -28.33
N ASP A 29 -46.76 15.63 -29.45
CA ASP A 29 -45.52 15.09 -30.01
C ASP A 29 -44.61 16.26 -30.42
N SER A 30 -43.75 16.67 -29.51
CA SER A 30 -42.63 17.59 -29.75
C SER A 30 -41.35 16.78 -29.63
N ASP A 31 -40.50 16.80 -30.66
CA ASP A 31 -39.09 16.40 -30.57
C ASP A 31 -38.44 17.21 -29.44
N SER A 32 -38.48 16.68 -28.22
CA SER A 32 -37.83 17.25 -27.06
C SER A 32 -36.35 16.92 -27.20
N SER A 33 -35.58 17.83 -27.80
CA SER A 33 -34.17 17.93 -27.45
C SER A 33 -34.11 18.01 -25.93
N GLU A 34 -33.47 17.02 -25.28
CA GLU A 34 -33.17 17.06 -23.86
C GLU A 34 -32.29 18.29 -23.61
N GLU A 35 -32.95 19.43 -23.40
CA GLU A 35 -32.32 20.63 -22.90
C GLU A 35 -31.79 20.25 -21.52
N ILE A 36 -30.48 20.36 -21.33
CA ILE A 36 -29.84 20.12 -20.03
C ILE A 36 -30.64 20.91 -19.00
N ASP A 37 -30.88 20.35 -17.82
CA ASP A 37 -31.25 21.18 -16.67
C ASP A 37 -30.01 22.02 -16.30
N THR A 38 -29.88 23.14 -17.01
CA THR A 38 -28.70 24.00 -17.13
C THR A 38 -28.27 24.66 -15.83
N ALA A 39 -29.00 24.42 -14.74
CA ALA A 39 -28.73 24.90 -13.40
C ALA A 39 -27.50 24.25 -12.70
N LYS A 40 -26.69 23.41 -13.38
CA LYS A 40 -25.69 22.55 -12.72
C LYS A 40 -24.33 22.41 -13.40
N VAL A 41 -23.85 23.42 -14.13
CA VAL A 41 -22.42 23.45 -14.48
C VAL A 41 -21.67 23.89 -13.23
N SER A 42 -20.85 23.00 -12.67
CA SER A 42 -20.10 23.29 -11.45
C SER A 42 -18.66 22.81 -11.55
N ALA A 43 -17.75 23.68 -11.11
CA ALA A 43 -16.35 23.38 -10.87
C ALA A 43 -16.02 23.89 -9.45
N GLU A 44 -15.52 23.01 -8.58
CA GLU A 44 -15.15 23.38 -7.21
C GLU A 44 -14.02 24.42 -7.20
N CYS A 45 -13.11 24.32 -8.16
CA CYS A 45 -12.00 25.25 -8.36
C CYS A 45 -12.33 26.44 -9.25
N GLY A 46 -13.58 26.57 -9.67
CA GLY A 46 -14.07 27.66 -10.49
C GLY A 46 -13.81 27.50 -11.99
N ILE A 47 -14.38 28.44 -12.73
CA ILE A 47 -14.48 28.44 -14.18
C ILE A 47 -13.72 29.65 -14.71
N ILE A 48 -12.81 29.45 -15.66
CA ILE A 48 -12.03 30.56 -16.23
C ILE A 48 -12.78 31.14 -17.41
N ARG A 49 -13.17 32.41 -17.30
CA ARG A 49 -13.83 33.17 -18.36
C ARG A 49 -13.15 34.52 -18.53
N ASN A 50 -12.79 34.88 -19.75
CA ASN A 50 -12.17 36.18 -20.03
C ASN A 50 -10.97 36.51 -19.13
N THR A 51 -10.15 35.52 -18.76
CA THR A 51 -9.03 35.62 -17.80
C THR A 51 -9.41 35.81 -16.32
N GLU A 52 -10.70 35.85 -16.00
CA GLU A 52 -11.25 35.94 -14.65
C GLU A 52 -11.76 34.58 -14.16
N LEU A 53 -11.66 34.35 -12.85
CA LEU A 53 -12.15 33.13 -12.20
C LEU A 53 -13.57 33.38 -11.68
N GLU A 54 -14.55 32.68 -12.26
CA GLU A 54 -15.96 32.75 -11.90
C GLU A 54 -16.39 31.49 -11.15
N ALA A 55 -17.32 31.61 -10.20
CA ALA A 55 -17.82 30.47 -9.43
C ALA A 55 -18.96 29.71 -10.15
N GLN A 56 -19.61 30.34 -11.12
CA GLN A 56 -20.76 29.81 -11.85
C GLN A 56 -20.72 30.33 -13.28
N LEU A 57 -21.22 29.53 -14.22
CA LEU A 57 -21.27 29.86 -15.64
C LEU A 57 -22.72 29.80 -16.13
N ASP A 58 -23.09 30.74 -17.01
CA ASP A 58 -24.34 30.61 -17.76
C ASP A 58 -24.18 29.51 -18.81
N SER A 59 -25.04 28.50 -18.72
CA SER A 59 -25.08 27.36 -19.62
C SER A 59 -25.16 27.70 -21.11
N HIS A 60 -25.71 28.86 -21.48
CA HIS A 60 -25.82 29.28 -22.88
C HIS A 60 -24.46 29.57 -23.53
N GLU A 61 -23.40 29.63 -22.72
CA GLU A 61 -22.03 29.88 -23.17
C GLU A 61 -21.25 28.58 -23.46
N LEU A 62 -21.83 27.43 -23.13
CA LEU A 62 -21.21 26.13 -23.39
C LEU A 62 -21.49 25.65 -24.81
N GLU A 63 -20.44 25.20 -25.49
CA GLU A 63 -20.55 24.58 -26.80
C GLU A 63 -20.63 23.05 -26.66
N GLN A 64 -21.70 22.45 -27.17
CA GLN A 64 -21.83 21.00 -27.22
C GLN A 64 -20.87 20.40 -28.26
N VAL A 65 -20.07 19.42 -27.84
CA VAL A 65 -19.03 18.80 -28.67
C VAL A 65 -19.05 17.28 -28.54
N THR A 66 -18.69 16.58 -29.62
CA THR A 66 -18.27 15.17 -29.50
C THR A 66 -16.79 15.11 -29.23
N VAL A 67 -16.37 14.23 -28.32
CA VAL A 67 -14.99 14.15 -27.84
C VAL A 67 -14.35 12.84 -28.27
N LYS A 68 -13.18 12.93 -28.90
CA LYS A 68 -12.26 11.82 -29.15
C LYS A 68 -11.01 12.05 -28.30
N VAL A 69 -10.76 11.15 -27.37
CA VAL A 69 -9.68 11.34 -26.39
C VAL A 69 -8.34 10.86 -26.97
N VAL A 70 -7.30 11.68 -26.89
CA VAL A 70 -5.93 11.34 -27.31
C VAL A 70 -5.08 11.00 -26.09
N GLU A 71 -5.14 11.85 -25.07
CA GLU A 71 -4.58 11.66 -23.73
C GLU A 71 -5.62 12.18 -22.71
N PRO A 72 -5.53 11.85 -21.41
CA PRO A 72 -6.50 12.35 -20.44
C PRO A 72 -6.72 13.87 -20.48
N ASP A 73 -5.67 14.62 -20.78
CA ASP A 73 -5.66 16.07 -20.87
C ASP A 73 -5.62 16.62 -22.31
N LYS A 74 -5.68 15.76 -23.35
CA LYS A 74 -5.65 16.16 -24.77
C LYS A 74 -6.71 15.45 -25.59
N LEU A 75 -7.47 16.22 -26.33
CA LEU A 75 -8.70 15.77 -26.98
C LEU A 75 -8.75 16.28 -28.41
N ILE A 76 -9.43 15.55 -29.27
CA ILE A 76 -9.94 16.06 -30.55
C ILE A 76 -11.44 16.23 -30.36
N ILE A 77 -11.93 17.45 -30.52
CA ILE A 77 -13.35 17.74 -30.47
C ILE A 77 -13.92 17.90 -31.88
N THR A 78 -15.18 17.54 -32.06
CA THR A 78 -15.99 17.95 -33.21
C THR A 78 -17.18 18.73 -32.70
N ARG A 79 -17.36 19.95 -33.19
CA ARG A 79 -18.48 20.81 -32.79
C ARG A 79 -19.78 20.27 -33.37
N THR A 80 -20.87 20.39 -32.63
CA THR A 80 -22.18 19.87 -33.09
C THR A 80 -23.05 20.94 -33.77
N SER A 81 -22.72 22.23 -33.61
CA SER A 81 -23.46 23.33 -34.23
C SER A 81 -23.30 23.32 -35.76
N ALA A 82 -24.42 23.46 -36.48
CA ALA A 82 -24.49 23.31 -37.95
C ALA A 82 -23.50 24.21 -38.71
N ASP A 83 -23.18 25.39 -38.15
CA ASP A 83 -22.25 26.35 -38.76
C ASP A 83 -20.77 25.98 -38.55
N LYS A 84 -20.46 25.01 -37.67
CA LYS A 84 -19.10 24.63 -37.28
C LYS A 84 -18.82 23.12 -37.33
N ALA A 85 -19.80 22.30 -37.75
CA ALA A 85 -19.82 20.85 -37.57
C ALA A 85 -18.77 20.02 -38.32
N ILE A 86 -17.85 20.65 -39.05
CA ILE A 86 -16.94 19.97 -39.99
C ILE A 86 -15.47 20.03 -39.55
N ASN A 87 -15.12 20.83 -38.54
CA ASN A 87 -13.72 21.01 -38.15
C ASN A 87 -13.43 20.27 -36.84
N GLU A 88 -12.69 19.16 -36.95
CA GLU A 88 -11.96 18.58 -35.83
C GLU A 88 -10.96 19.61 -35.29
N GLN A 89 -10.90 19.79 -33.98
CA GLN A 89 -9.95 20.70 -33.34
C GLN A 89 -9.25 20.02 -32.17
N LEU A 90 -7.93 20.16 -32.09
CA LEU A 90 -7.14 19.75 -30.95
C LEU A 90 -7.41 20.67 -29.76
N VAL A 91 -7.70 20.08 -28.60
CA VAL A 91 -7.98 20.76 -27.35
C VAL A 91 -7.07 20.22 -26.25
N LYS A 92 -6.45 21.13 -25.50
CA LYS A 92 -5.73 20.84 -24.26
C LYS A 92 -6.61 21.25 -23.08
N ILE A 93 -6.91 20.32 -22.17
CA ILE A 93 -7.66 20.65 -20.96
C ILE A 93 -6.80 21.57 -20.07
N LEU A 94 -7.41 22.66 -19.60
CA LEU A 94 -6.75 23.72 -18.82
C LEU A 94 -6.15 23.23 -17.49
N ALA A 95 -4.93 23.70 -17.21
CA ALA A 95 -4.22 23.58 -15.93
C ALA A 95 -3.99 22.17 -15.38
N ILE A 96 -4.12 21.12 -16.20
CA ILE A 96 -3.78 19.73 -15.84
C ILE A 96 -2.80 19.12 -16.84
N SER A 97 -2.02 18.13 -16.44
CA SER A 97 -1.13 17.37 -17.33
C SER A 97 -1.21 15.89 -17.04
N SER A 98 -1.21 15.06 -18.08
CA SER A 98 -1.12 13.60 -17.94
C SER A 98 0.31 13.05 -18.09
N LYS A 99 1.32 13.91 -18.32
CA LYS A 99 2.70 13.48 -18.59
C LYS A 99 3.39 12.80 -17.41
N SER A 100 2.99 13.15 -16.20
CA SER A 100 3.57 12.72 -14.93
C SER A 100 2.84 11.53 -14.30
N VAL A 101 1.71 11.08 -14.87
CA VAL A 101 0.96 9.93 -14.36
C VAL A 101 1.38 8.63 -15.06
N SER A 102 1.16 7.49 -14.40
CA SER A 102 1.55 6.18 -14.94
C SER A 102 0.79 5.86 -16.24
N PRO A 103 1.35 5.03 -17.14
CA PRO A 103 0.65 4.59 -18.36
C PRO A 103 -0.73 4.00 -18.07
N LYS A 104 -0.86 3.22 -16.99
CA LYS A 104 -2.16 2.70 -16.55
C LYS A 104 -3.13 3.80 -16.17
N ALA A 105 -2.73 4.76 -15.34
CA ALA A 105 -3.55 5.89 -14.95
C ALA A 105 -3.97 6.73 -16.18
N ARG A 106 -3.08 6.86 -17.18
CA ARG A 106 -3.41 7.50 -18.45
C ARG A 106 -4.51 6.76 -19.21
N LEU A 107 -4.44 5.44 -19.32
CA LEU A 107 -5.48 4.64 -19.99
C LEU A 107 -6.82 4.75 -19.26
N GLN A 108 -6.80 4.70 -17.93
CA GLN A 108 -8.01 4.88 -17.10
C GLN A 108 -8.59 6.29 -17.24
N GLY A 109 -7.73 7.31 -17.31
CA GLY A 109 -8.14 8.68 -17.60
C GLY A 109 -8.80 8.81 -18.98
N ILE A 110 -8.28 8.13 -20.01
CA ILE A 110 -8.89 8.10 -21.34
C ILE A 110 -10.31 7.51 -21.27
N GLU A 111 -10.44 6.32 -20.68
CA GLU A 111 -11.73 5.65 -20.52
C GLU A 111 -12.73 6.49 -19.73
N LEU A 112 -12.28 7.14 -18.65
CA LEU A 112 -13.12 8.02 -17.84
C LEU A 112 -13.64 9.20 -18.68
N VAL A 113 -12.78 9.91 -19.41
CA VAL A 113 -13.19 11.06 -20.24
C VAL A 113 -14.18 10.60 -21.31
N GLU A 114 -13.92 9.48 -21.99
CA GLU A 114 -14.84 8.93 -22.98
C GLU A 114 -16.22 8.60 -22.37
N ASN A 115 -16.26 8.04 -21.16
CA ASN A 115 -17.50 7.68 -20.50
C ASN A 115 -18.29 8.92 -20.03
N LEU A 116 -17.61 9.90 -19.46
CA LEU A 116 -18.24 11.13 -18.95
C LEU A 116 -18.72 12.08 -20.06
N THR A 117 -18.16 11.94 -21.26
CA THR A 117 -18.50 12.80 -22.43
C THR A 117 -19.35 12.06 -23.48
N ARG A 118 -19.90 10.88 -23.15
CA ARG A 118 -20.83 10.18 -24.06
C ARG A 118 -22.28 10.60 -23.82
N PRO A 119 -23.07 10.85 -24.89
CA PRO A 119 -22.65 10.90 -26.29
C PRO A 119 -21.99 12.23 -26.69
N TYR A 120 -22.05 13.25 -25.84
CA TYR A 120 -21.43 14.56 -26.01
C TYR A 120 -20.90 15.11 -24.68
N GLY A 121 -19.95 16.03 -24.76
CA GLY A 121 -19.51 16.87 -23.64
C GLY A 121 -19.79 18.35 -23.93
N TYR A 122 -19.45 19.20 -22.95
CA TYR A 122 -19.58 20.64 -23.07
C TYR A 122 -18.23 21.32 -22.98
N LEU A 123 -17.95 22.19 -23.94
CA LEU A 123 -16.70 22.91 -24.04
C LEU A 123 -16.91 24.37 -23.65
N LEU A 124 -16.07 24.88 -22.75
CA LEU A 124 -15.89 26.31 -22.54
C LEU A 124 -14.49 26.69 -23.03
N ALA A 125 -14.43 27.32 -24.20
CA ALA A 125 -13.20 27.92 -24.68
C ALA A 125 -13.05 29.34 -24.11
N PRO A 126 -11.84 29.75 -23.67
CA PRO A 126 -11.58 31.13 -23.32
C PRO A 126 -11.83 32.04 -24.53
N HIS A 127 -12.35 33.23 -24.28
CA HIS A 127 -12.90 34.12 -25.31
C HIS A 127 -11.82 34.72 -26.25
N SER A 128 -10.55 34.61 -25.88
CA SER A 128 -9.44 35.08 -26.70
C SER A 128 -8.91 33.92 -27.56
N GLU A 129 -9.18 33.96 -28.87
CA GLU A 129 -8.60 33.03 -29.87
C GLU A 129 -7.04 33.07 -29.90
N SER A 130 -6.41 33.96 -29.12
CA SER A 130 -4.97 34.08 -28.96
C SER A 130 -4.31 32.98 -28.13
N GLU A 131 -5.08 32.11 -27.48
CA GLU A 131 -4.56 31.09 -26.56
C GLU A 131 -4.33 29.76 -27.27
N VAL A 132 -3.32 29.77 -28.14
CA VAL A 132 -2.92 28.62 -28.96
C VAL A 132 -2.09 27.65 -28.11
N TYR A 133 -2.54 26.40 -28.07
CA TYR A 133 -1.74 25.26 -27.63
C TYR A 133 -0.97 24.72 -28.83
N THR A 134 0.34 24.47 -28.67
CA THR A 134 1.13 23.76 -29.69
C THR A 134 1.64 22.46 -29.08
N ASP A 135 1.27 21.33 -29.69
CA ASP A 135 1.70 20.03 -29.24
C ASP A 135 3.20 19.75 -29.60
N PRO A 136 3.81 18.68 -29.09
CA PRO A 136 5.20 18.34 -29.42
C PRO A 136 5.46 18.06 -30.91
N ASN A 137 4.43 17.76 -31.70
CA ASN A 137 4.51 17.53 -33.14
C ASN A 137 4.32 18.82 -33.97
N GLY A 138 4.02 19.95 -33.31
CA GLY A 138 3.76 21.23 -33.96
C GLY A 138 2.30 21.44 -34.38
N GLU A 139 1.39 20.54 -34.00
CA GLU A 139 -0.04 20.72 -34.22
C GLU A 139 -0.58 21.81 -33.30
N GLN A 140 -1.40 22.70 -33.88
CA GLN A 140 -2.02 23.80 -33.14
C GLN A 140 -3.41 23.39 -32.65
N GLY A 141 -3.71 23.75 -31.40
CA GLY A 141 -4.98 23.55 -30.74
C GLY A 141 -5.33 24.74 -29.85
N ILE A 142 -6.36 24.59 -29.03
CA ILE A 142 -6.77 25.58 -28.03
C ILE A 142 -6.73 25.00 -26.63
N TYR A 143 -6.57 25.87 -25.63
CA TYR A 143 -6.89 25.50 -24.26
C TYR A 143 -8.39 25.65 -24.01
N ALA A 144 -8.99 24.75 -23.24
CA ALA A 144 -10.40 24.86 -22.85
C ALA A 144 -10.68 24.15 -21.52
N GLN A 145 -11.79 24.52 -20.88
CA GLN A 145 -12.42 23.70 -19.86
C GLN A 145 -13.42 22.76 -20.54
N LEU A 146 -13.44 21.51 -20.09
CA LEU A 146 -14.35 20.48 -20.57
C LEU A 146 -15.21 20.02 -19.41
N PHE A 147 -16.50 19.89 -19.66
CA PHE A 147 -17.49 19.40 -18.72
C PHE A 147 -18.16 18.14 -19.28
N SER A 148 -18.52 17.22 -18.38
CA SER A 148 -19.26 16.00 -18.69
C SER A 148 -20.67 16.33 -19.22
N SER A 149 -21.39 15.32 -19.71
CA SER A 149 -22.82 15.49 -20.05
C SER A 149 -23.69 15.88 -18.84
N SER A 150 -23.22 15.62 -17.61
CA SER A 150 -23.83 16.02 -16.33
C SER A 150 -23.43 17.43 -15.85
N GLY A 151 -22.50 18.12 -16.53
CA GLY A 151 -22.03 19.46 -16.14
C GLY A 151 -20.86 19.48 -15.14
N GLU A 152 -20.24 18.33 -14.87
CA GLU A 152 -19.10 18.19 -13.95
C GLU A 152 -17.78 18.50 -14.65
N SER A 153 -16.85 19.17 -13.98
CA SER A 153 -15.53 19.48 -14.52
C SER A 153 -14.68 18.22 -14.74
N ILE A 154 -14.36 17.92 -15.99
CA ILE A 154 -13.51 16.78 -16.35
C ILE A 154 -12.10 16.93 -15.79
N ALA A 155 -11.59 18.17 -15.73
CA ALA A 155 -10.26 18.43 -15.18
C ALA A 155 -10.17 18.07 -13.70
N GLU A 156 -11.19 18.46 -12.92
CA GLU A 156 -11.26 18.15 -11.49
C GLU A 156 -11.40 16.66 -11.27
N GLU A 157 -12.28 15.98 -12.03
CA GLU A 157 -12.46 14.53 -11.90
C GLU A 157 -11.17 13.75 -12.20
N LEU A 158 -10.43 14.16 -13.24
CA LEU A 158 -9.13 13.58 -13.58
C LEU A 158 -8.08 13.80 -12.48
N VAL A 159 -8.06 14.99 -11.86
CA VAL A 159 -7.14 15.29 -10.75
C VAL A 159 -7.54 14.51 -9.50
N MET A 160 -8.82 14.53 -9.14
CA MET A 160 -9.38 13.85 -7.98
C MET A 160 -9.15 12.33 -8.05
N ARG A 161 -9.18 11.73 -9.24
CA ARG A 161 -8.88 10.30 -9.43
C ARG A 161 -7.40 9.99 -9.68
N GLY A 162 -6.54 11.00 -9.77
CA GLY A 162 -5.10 10.83 -10.00
C GLY A 162 -4.74 10.40 -11.43
N TYR A 163 -5.61 10.66 -12.41
CA TYR A 163 -5.37 10.43 -13.83
C TYR A 163 -4.73 11.64 -14.54
N ALA A 164 -4.64 12.77 -13.85
CA ALA A 164 -3.83 13.92 -14.24
C ALA A 164 -3.24 14.61 -12.99
N THR A 165 -2.20 15.41 -13.18
CA THR A 165 -1.66 16.30 -12.12
C THR A 165 -1.84 17.76 -12.50
N PRO A 166 -1.98 18.69 -11.54
CA PRO A 166 -1.98 20.12 -11.84
C PRO A 166 -0.72 20.54 -12.61
N GLU A 167 -0.88 21.26 -13.71
CA GLU A 167 0.22 21.69 -14.58
C GLU A 167 0.75 23.06 -14.16
N VAL A 168 1.93 23.09 -13.54
CA VAL A 168 2.62 24.35 -13.18
C VAL A 168 3.24 24.95 -14.44
N ASN A 169 2.99 26.24 -14.70
CA ASN A 169 3.39 26.98 -15.92
C ASN A 169 2.49 26.76 -17.16
N GLY A 170 1.33 26.14 -17.00
CA GLY A 170 0.29 26.13 -18.02
C GLY A 170 -0.44 27.49 -18.12
N LEU A 171 -1.19 27.69 -19.19
CA LEU A 171 -2.10 28.82 -19.31
C LEU A 171 -3.15 28.79 -18.18
N PHE A 172 -3.33 29.90 -17.48
CA PHE A 172 -4.16 30.03 -16.26
C PHE A 172 -3.79 29.08 -15.10
N SER A 173 -2.61 28.47 -15.14
CA SER A 173 -2.16 27.56 -14.08
C SER A 173 -2.12 28.24 -12.71
N ASP A 174 -1.66 29.49 -12.64
CA ASP A 174 -1.55 30.22 -11.37
C ASP A 174 -2.89 30.40 -10.64
N GLN A 175 -4.01 30.41 -11.38
CA GLN A 175 -5.35 30.57 -10.81
C GLN A 175 -5.95 29.23 -10.34
N LEU A 176 -5.72 28.14 -11.06
CA LEU A 176 -6.36 26.84 -10.82
C LEU A 176 -5.48 25.84 -10.06
N VAL A 177 -4.16 25.87 -10.23
CA VAL A 177 -3.24 24.85 -9.68
C VAL A 177 -3.34 24.77 -8.17
N GLY A 178 -3.39 25.90 -7.47
CA GLY A 178 -3.51 25.91 -6.01
C GLY A 178 -4.79 25.20 -5.53
N CYS A 179 -5.91 25.40 -6.24
CA CYS A 179 -7.15 24.71 -5.91
C CYS A 179 -7.12 23.24 -6.31
N TYR A 180 -6.67 22.89 -7.52
CA TYR A 180 -6.55 21.48 -7.94
C TYR A 180 -5.64 20.66 -7.02
N GLN A 181 -4.58 21.26 -6.47
CA GLN A 181 -3.72 20.61 -5.47
C GLN A 181 -4.44 20.35 -4.13
N SER A 182 -5.49 21.12 -3.84
CA SER A 182 -6.30 21.02 -2.61
C SER A 182 -7.51 20.10 -2.74
N LEU A 183 -7.91 19.74 -3.97
CA LEU A 183 -9.08 18.89 -4.20
C LEU A 183 -8.92 17.55 -3.48
N PRO A 184 -9.98 17.07 -2.81
CA PRO A 184 -9.97 15.76 -2.18
C PRO A 184 -9.84 14.72 -3.28
N LEU A 185 -8.88 13.81 -3.14
CA LEU A 185 -8.82 12.69 -4.06
C LEU A 185 -10.07 11.84 -3.84
N LEU A 186 -10.93 11.75 -4.87
CA LEU A 186 -12.04 10.82 -4.88
C LEU A 186 -11.44 9.44 -4.68
N ALA A 187 -12.02 8.69 -3.74
CA ALA A 187 -11.56 7.37 -3.36
C ALA A 187 -11.82 6.36 -4.50
N ASP A 188 -11.19 6.54 -5.64
CA ASP A 188 -11.00 5.49 -6.63
C ASP A 188 -9.68 4.81 -6.26
N THR A 189 -9.75 3.75 -5.47
CA THR A 189 -8.61 2.93 -5.04
C THR A 189 -7.55 3.59 -4.12
N SER A 190 -7.79 4.76 -3.52
CA SER A 190 -6.90 5.30 -2.46
C SER A 190 -6.81 4.42 -1.21
N GLN A 191 -7.68 3.41 -1.10
CA GLN A 191 -7.62 2.33 -0.11
C GLN A 191 -6.95 1.04 -0.61
N LYS A 192 -6.45 1.02 -1.85
CA LYS A 192 -5.77 -0.14 -2.39
C LYS A 192 -4.50 -0.40 -1.61
N PHE A 193 -3.69 0.64 -1.40
CA PHE A 193 -2.45 0.53 -0.65
C PHE A 193 -2.70 0.68 0.85
N ARG A 194 -2.76 -0.46 1.53
CA ARG A 194 -3.04 -0.55 2.96
C ARG A 194 -1.73 -0.58 3.73
N THR A 195 -1.57 0.43 4.56
CA THR A 195 -0.46 0.56 5.50
C THR A 195 -0.97 1.23 6.76
N THR A 196 -0.63 0.65 7.90
CA THR A 196 -0.90 1.23 9.22
C THR A 196 0.06 2.38 9.48
N CYS A 197 1.32 2.22 9.09
CA CYS A 197 2.40 3.14 9.43
C CYS A 197 2.72 4.20 8.38
N GLY A 198 2.11 4.12 7.19
CA GLY A 198 2.43 4.99 6.06
C GLY A 198 3.73 4.60 5.37
N ALA A 199 4.26 5.52 4.58
CA ALA A 199 5.54 5.36 3.91
C ALA A 199 6.30 6.69 3.84
N ILE A 200 7.62 6.62 3.70
CA ILE A 200 8.43 7.83 3.51
C ILE A 200 8.56 8.09 2.02
N ASN A 201 8.24 9.31 1.59
CA ASN A 201 8.47 9.79 0.23
C ASN A 201 9.16 11.15 0.28
N ALA A 202 10.34 11.25 -0.34
CA ALA A 202 11.19 12.43 -0.30
C ALA A 202 11.40 12.98 1.12
N GLY A 203 11.63 12.07 2.07
CA GLY A 203 11.87 12.40 3.48
C GLY A 203 10.62 12.75 4.31
N THR A 204 9.41 12.71 3.75
CA THR A 204 8.17 12.99 4.49
C THR A 204 7.34 11.73 4.64
N LEU A 205 6.78 11.50 5.83
CA LEU A 205 5.79 10.45 6.05
C LEU A 205 4.48 10.80 5.34
N ILE A 206 4.03 9.91 4.45
CA ILE A 206 2.76 10.00 3.73
C ILE A 206 1.85 8.84 4.13
N ASN A 207 0.61 9.17 4.49
CA ASN A 207 -0.48 8.24 4.74
C ASN A 207 -1.81 8.99 4.53
N PRO A 208 -2.66 8.65 3.54
CA PRO A 208 -2.58 7.48 2.66
C PRO A 208 -1.54 7.61 1.53
N ILE A 209 -1.17 6.47 0.92
CA ILE A 209 -0.25 6.39 -0.22
C ILE A 209 -1.05 6.43 -1.53
N ARG A 210 -0.60 7.26 -2.47
CA ARG A 210 -1.25 7.40 -3.78
C ARG A 210 -0.66 6.41 -4.78
N GLY A 211 -1.52 5.76 -5.57
CA GLY A 211 -1.10 4.87 -6.66
C GLY A 211 -0.17 5.54 -7.68
N SER A 212 -0.35 6.84 -7.93
CA SER A 212 0.51 7.63 -8.83
C SER A 212 1.92 7.88 -8.30
N GLN A 213 2.19 7.61 -7.01
CA GLN A 213 3.53 7.70 -6.42
C GLN A 213 4.28 6.38 -6.49
N LEU A 214 3.62 5.31 -6.92
CA LEU A 214 4.14 3.96 -6.92
C LEU A 214 4.52 3.56 -8.34
N ASP A 215 5.68 2.92 -8.46
CA ASP A 215 6.14 2.32 -9.69
C ASP A 215 5.84 0.82 -9.67
N LEU A 216 5.26 0.28 -10.75
CA LEU A 216 5.09 -1.17 -10.90
C LEU A 216 6.42 -1.80 -11.34
N VAL A 217 6.87 -2.82 -10.60
CA VAL A 217 8.12 -3.54 -10.85
C VAL A 217 7.90 -5.05 -10.85
N SER A 218 8.73 -5.81 -11.56
CA SER A 218 8.91 -7.23 -11.30
C SER A 218 9.92 -7.43 -10.17
N ILE A 219 9.65 -8.34 -9.24
CA ILE A 219 10.49 -8.56 -8.04
C ILE A 219 11.21 -9.91 -8.10
N GLU A 220 12.49 -9.91 -7.74
CA GLU A 220 13.27 -11.08 -7.37
C GLU A 220 13.75 -10.95 -5.91
N LEU A 221 13.32 -11.87 -5.04
CA LEU A 221 13.60 -11.83 -3.60
C LEU A 221 14.92 -12.54 -3.27
N TYR A 222 15.77 -11.88 -2.46
CA TYR A 222 17.05 -12.42 -1.98
C TYR A 222 17.05 -12.66 -0.46
N SER A 223 16.46 -11.73 0.30
CA SER A 223 16.15 -11.86 1.72
C SER A 223 14.79 -11.21 2.01
N PRO A 224 14.19 -11.40 3.20
CA PRO A 224 12.90 -10.78 3.53
C PRO A 224 12.91 -9.25 3.35
N ASP A 225 14.04 -8.61 3.61
CA ASP A 225 14.22 -7.17 3.58
C ASP A 225 15.08 -6.66 2.40
N PHE A 226 15.48 -7.53 1.47
CA PHE A 226 16.29 -7.16 0.30
C PHE A 226 15.84 -7.91 -0.97
N MET A 227 15.65 -7.15 -2.04
CA MET A 227 15.18 -7.67 -3.32
C MET A 227 15.75 -6.87 -4.49
N VAL A 228 15.57 -7.40 -5.71
CA VAL A 228 15.89 -6.70 -6.95
C VAL A 228 14.59 -6.45 -7.69
N GLY A 229 14.37 -5.21 -8.11
CA GLY A 229 13.18 -4.79 -8.84
C GLY A 229 13.53 -4.32 -10.25
N THR A 230 12.78 -4.77 -11.26
CA THR A 230 12.84 -4.21 -12.62
C THR A 230 11.56 -3.47 -12.94
N PHE A 231 11.67 -2.19 -13.25
CA PHE A 231 10.51 -1.34 -13.58
C PHE A 231 9.79 -1.85 -14.83
N LEU A 232 8.48 -2.02 -14.75
CA LEU A 232 7.65 -2.51 -15.85
C LEU A 232 7.00 -1.37 -16.65
N GLU A 233 6.86 -0.20 -16.04
CA GLU A 233 6.23 0.97 -16.65
C GLU A 233 6.94 2.29 -16.30
N GLY A 234 6.47 3.39 -16.89
CA GLY A 234 6.98 4.73 -16.62
C GLY A 234 8.32 5.05 -17.31
N THR A 235 8.93 6.17 -16.91
CA THR A 235 10.21 6.65 -17.47
C THR A 235 11.39 5.76 -17.10
N ASN A 236 11.22 4.87 -16.12
CA ASN A 236 12.25 3.93 -15.67
C ASN A 236 12.08 2.53 -16.26
N ALA A 237 11.10 2.27 -17.14
CA ALA A 237 10.80 0.93 -17.65
C ALA A 237 12.06 0.20 -18.17
N GLY A 238 12.26 -1.04 -17.73
CA GLY A 238 13.42 -1.88 -18.05
C GLY A 238 14.65 -1.63 -17.18
N LYS A 239 14.69 -0.56 -16.37
CA LYS A 239 15.77 -0.33 -15.39
C LYS A 239 15.63 -1.34 -14.25
N THR A 240 16.75 -1.86 -13.77
CA THR A 240 16.82 -2.73 -12.58
C THR A 240 17.50 -2.01 -11.43
N ILE A 241 16.96 -2.14 -10.23
CA ILE A 241 17.52 -1.58 -8.99
C ILE A 241 17.52 -2.61 -7.87
N GLY A 242 18.50 -2.52 -6.96
CA GLY A 242 18.41 -3.16 -5.66
C GLY A 242 17.41 -2.40 -4.79
N ILE A 243 16.61 -3.11 -4.01
CA ILE A 243 15.58 -2.56 -3.12
C ILE A 243 15.85 -3.10 -1.72
N LYS A 244 16.07 -2.20 -0.76
CA LYS A 244 16.11 -2.49 0.67
C LYS A 244 14.82 -1.98 1.31
N LEU A 245 14.11 -2.83 2.05
CA LEU A 245 12.90 -2.40 2.75
C LEU A 245 13.22 -1.30 3.77
N HIS A 246 12.51 -0.18 3.68
CA HIS A 246 12.76 1.00 4.50
C HIS A 246 12.27 0.81 5.94
N GLY A 247 13.11 1.13 6.92
CA GLY A 247 12.78 1.08 8.34
C GLY A 247 12.86 -0.30 9.01
N VAL A 248 13.37 -1.33 8.32
CA VAL A 248 13.49 -2.70 8.85
C VAL A 248 14.81 -3.38 8.51
N THR A 249 15.14 -4.44 9.26
CA THR A 249 16.26 -5.36 8.98
C THR A 249 15.89 -6.81 9.32
N SER A 250 16.43 -7.76 8.58
CA SER A 250 16.41 -9.21 8.91
C SER A 250 17.62 -9.65 9.73
N GLU A 251 18.57 -8.74 10.01
CA GLU A 251 19.75 -9.06 10.82
C GLU A 251 19.35 -9.44 12.26
N GLY A 252 19.86 -10.58 12.74
CA GLY A 252 19.55 -11.10 14.07
C GLY A 252 18.25 -11.90 14.16
N VAL A 253 17.48 -12.00 13.07
CA VAL A 253 16.31 -12.88 12.97
C VAL A 253 16.76 -14.32 12.75
N SER A 254 16.03 -15.31 13.31
CA SER A 254 16.35 -16.73 13.14
C SER A 254 16.16 -17.19 11.70
N ASP A 255 16.97 -18.14 11.23
CA ASP A 255 16.86 -18.72 9.89
C ASP A 255 15.46 -19.25 9.56
N PHE A 256 14.76 -19.83 10.54
CA PHE A 256 13.37 -20.30 10.38
C PHE A 256 12.43 -19.15 9.96
N LEU A 257 12.40 -18.06 10.74
CA LEU A 257 11.59 -16.87 10.44
C LEU A 257 12.04 -16.17 9.16
N ILE A 258 13.34 -16.22 8.81
CA ILE A 258 13.82 -15.72 7.51
C ILE A 258 13.22 -16.53 6.37
N GLN A 259 13.20 -17.87 6.45
CA GLN A 259 12.60 -18.71 5.41
C GLN A 259 11.08 -18.54 5.33
N GLU A 260 10.41 -18.42 6.48
CA GLU A 260 8.97 -18.14 6.54
C GLU A 260 8.63 -16.78 5.94
N GLY A 261 9.39 -15.74 6.30
CA GLY A 261 9.30 -14.42 5.70
C GLY A 261 9.54 -14.42 4.19
N MET A 262 10.52 -15.19 3.71
CA MET A 262 10.75 -15.36 2.27
C MET A 262 9.57 -16.04 1.56
N SER A 263 8.97 -17.04 2.18
CA SER A 263 7.77 -17.71 1.68
C SER A 263 6.58 -16.74 1.61
N ARG A 264 6.34 -15.99 2.69
CA ARG A 264 5.29 -14.97 2.74
C ARG A 264 5.50 -13.87 1.73
N ALA A 265 6.73 -13.35 1.62
CA ALA A 265 7.06 -12.31 0.65
C ALA A 265 6.77 -12.79 -0.77
N LYS A 266 7.21 -14.01 -1.14
CA LYS A 266 6.90 -14.61 -2.45
C LYS A 266 5.41 -14.76 -2.69
N GLN A 267 4.65 -15.18 -1.68
CA GLN A 267 3.20 -15.30 -1.78
C GLN A 267 2.53 -13.95 -2.00
N LEU A 268 2.98 -12.92 -1.26
CA LEU A 268 2.34 -11.62 -1.22
C LEU A 268 2.66 -10.80 -2.47
N VAL A 269 3.93 -10.68 -2.86
CA VAL A 269 4.33 -9.90 -4.05
C VAL A 269 4.35 -10.72 -5.34
N GLY A 270 4.28 -12.05 -5.28
CA GLY A 270 4.33 -12.89 -6.47
C GLY A 270 5.54 -12.55 -7.37
N SER A 271 5.26 -12.25 -8.64
CA SER A 271 6.26 -11.76 -9.61
C SER A 271 6.25 -10.25 -9.80
N GLN A 272 5.29 -9.51 -9.23
CA GLN A 272 5.08 -8.09 -9.48
C GLN A 272 4.67 -7.35 -8.20
N ALA A 273 5.25 -6.18 -7.97
CA ALA A 273 4.93 -5.35 -6.82
C ALA A 273 4.88 -3.88 -7.21
N TYR A 274 4.25 -3.08 -6.36
CA TYR A 274 4.35 -1.64 -6.40
C TYR A 274 5.45 -1.18 -5.45
N VAL A 275 6.31 -0.28 -5.90
CA VAL A 275 7.44 0.25 -5.11
C VAL A 275 7.28 1.75 -4.94
N LEU A 276 7.37 2.20 -3.69
CA LEU A 276 7.49 3.61 -3.33
C LEU A 276 8.92 3.87 -2.88
N ARG A 277 9.68 4.62 -3.66
CA ARG A 277 11.08 4.94 -3.33
C ARG A 277 11.12 6.08 -2.31
N SER A 278 11.94 5.96 -1.28
CA SER A 278 11.98 6.93 -0.18
C SER A 278 12.59 8.28 -0.57
N GLY A 279 13.31 8.34 -1.70
CA GLY A 279 13.94 9.54 -2.26
C GLY A 279 15.10 9.16 -3.20
N GLN A 280 15.53 10.08 -4.07
CA GLN A 280 16.64 9.80 -5.01
C GLN A 280 17.99 9.58 -4.31
N ASP A 281 18.18 10.20 -3.14
CA ASP A 281 19.43 10.11 -2.35
C ASP A 281 19.36 9.03 -1.26
N CYS A 282 18.27 8.24 -1.23
CA CYS A 282 18.04 7.22 -0.22
C CYS A 282 18.66 5.89 -0.60
N ILE A 283 19.99 5.85 -0.53
CA ILE A 283 20.79 4.69 -0.91
C ILE A 283 21.28 3.94 0.33
N TYR A 284 20.99 2.64 0.37
CA TYR A 284 21.57 1.67 1.28
C TYR A 284 22.79 1.02 0.64
N THR A 285 23.90 0.95 1.36
CA THR A 285 25.09 0.18 0.94
C THR A 285 25.21 -1.05 1.84
N SER A 286 25.02 -2.23 1.26
CA SER A 286 25.18 -3.50 1.96
C SER A 286 26.63 -3.71 2.44
N PRO A 287 26.85 -4.56 3.46
CA PRO A 287 28.20 -4.89 3.93
C PRO A 287 29.12 -5.47 2.83
N SER A 288 28.56 -6.10 1.81
CA SER A 288 29.28 -6.63 0.64
C SER A 288 29.57 -5.57 -0.44
N GLY A 289 29.20 -4.31 -0.21
CA GLY A 289 29.44 -3.18 -1.12
C GLY A 289 28.38 -3.00 -2.21
N GLY A 290 27.35 -3.85 -2.27
CA GLY A 290 26.22 -3.67 -3.17
C GLY A 290 25.34 -2.48 -2.74
N GLN A 291 24.85 -1.70 -3.70
CA GLN A 291 23.96 -0.57 -3.46
C GLN A 291 22.49 -0.94 -3.75
N ALA A 292 21.58 -0.42 -2.94
CA ALA A 292 20.14 -0.53 -3.11
C ALA A 292 19.45 0.79 -2.75
N GLU A 293 18.29 1.04 -3.34
CA GLU A 293 17.42 2.15 -2.94
C GLU A 293 16.56 1.69 -1.74
N LEU A 294 16.39 2.57 -0.74
CA LEU A 294 15.42 2.36 0.32
C LEU A 294 14.02 2.62 -0.24
N ALA A 295 13.12 1.67 -0.03
CA ALA A 295 11.75 1.75 -0.53
C ALA A 295 10.75 0.99 0.35
N GLN A 296 9.49 1.33 0.22
CA GLN A 296 8.36 0.53 0.67
C GLN A 296 7.81 -0.27 -0.51
N VAL A 297 7.44 -1.52 -0.26
CA VAL A 297 6.97 -2.45 -1.30
C VAL A 297 5.56 -2.89 -0.94
N PHE A 298 4.67 -2.87 -1.93
CA PHE A 298 3.28 -3.24 -1.80
C PHE A 298 2.93 -4.33 -2.81
N SER A 299 2.07 -5.26 -2.41
CA SER A 299 1.52 -6.26 -3.35
C SER A 299 0.69 -5.60 -4.46
N VAL A 300 0.33 -6.36 -5.49
CA VAL A 300 -0.58 -5.85 -6.53
C VAL A 300 -2.00 -5.60 -6.01
N GLU A 301 -2.39 -6.24 -4.91
CA GLU A 301 -3.61 -5.97 -4.13
C GLU A 301 -3.43 -4.78 -3.17
N GLY A 302 -2.19 -4.38 -2.92
CA GLY A 302 -1.79 -3.20 -2.16
C GLY A 302 -1.49 -3.42 -0.68
N PHE A 303 -1.20 -4.65 -0.25
CA PHE A 303 -0.72 -4.92 1.11
C PHE A 303 0.74 -4.48 1.29
N SER A 304 1.06 -3.81 2.40
CA SER A 304 2.44 -3.45 2.76
C SER A 304 3.27 -4.69 3.10
N LEU A 305 4.27 -5.01 2.27
CA LEU A 305 5.16 -6.15 2.52
C LEU A 305 5.93 -5.98 3.82
N THR A 306 6.38 -4.75 4.13
CA THR A 306 7.14 -4.49 5.36
C THR A 306 6.32 -4.79 6.61
N GLU A 307 5.07 -4.35 6.67
CA GLU A 307 4.21 -4.57 7.84
C GLU A 307 3.86 -6.05 8.02
N GLU A 308 3.60 -6.77 6.93
CA GLU A 308 3.37 -8.22 6.94
C GLU A 308 4.58 -9.00 7.45
N LEU A 309 5.79 -8.60 7.07
CA LEU A 309 7.02 -9.24 7.54
C LEU A 309 7.35 -8.90 9.00
N ILE A 310 6.98 -7.72 9.48
CA ILE A 310 7.09 -7.37 10.91
C ILE A 310 6.10 -8.21 11.72
N ALA A 311 4.84 -8.32 11.26
CA ALA A 311 3.83 -9.13 11.92
C ALA A 311 4.27 -10.60 12.05
N LEU A 312 4.98 -11.15 11.05
CA LEU A 312 5.57 -12.49 11.15
C LEU A 312 6.85 -12.59 12.00
N GLY A 313 7.43 -11.46 12.41
CA GLY A 313 8.75 -11.42 13.06
C GLY A 313 9.91 -11.79 12.13
N ALA A 314 9.69 -11.79 10.81
CA ALA A 314 10.71 -12.08 9.80
C ALA A 314 11.68 -10.91 9.59
N VAL A 315 11.28 -9.71 10.00
CA VAL A 315 12.13 -8.51 10.07
C VAL A 315 11.83 -7.77 11.36
N VAL A 316 12.78 -6.95 11.82
CA VAL A 316 12.62 -6.07 12.99
C VAL A 316 12.80 -4.61 12.61
N PRO A 317 12.14 -3.67 13.30
CA PRO A 317 12.34 -2.24 13.06
C PRO A 317 13.81 -1.85 13.20
N SER A 318 14.32 -1.06 12.25
CA SER A 318 15.72 -0.64 12.23
C SER A 318 15.88 0.73 11.57
N ASN A 319 16.79 1.55 12.11
CA ASN A 319 17.15 2.82 11.49
C ASN A 319 18.18 2.60 10.38
N ASN A 320 17.69 2.37 9.17
CA ASN A 320 18.51 2.23 7.97
C ASN A 320 18.61 3.54 7.16
N GLY A 321 18.32 4.70 7.77
CA GLY A 321 18.50 6.03 7.19
C GLY A 321 17.23 6.62 6.54
N CYS A 322 17.38 7.77 5.88
CA CYS A 322 16.28 8.48 5.19
C CYS A 322 15.01 8.67 6.01
N ASN A 323 15.15 9.22 7.21
CA ASN A 323 14.04 9.47 8.13
C ASN A 323 13.27 8.21 8.56
N ALA A 324 13.95 7.05 8.57
CA ALA A 324 13.38 5.78 9.04
C ALA A 324 12.83 5.87 10.47
N GLU A 325 13.34 6.77 11.31
CA GLU A 325 12.82 7.01 12.67
C GLU A 325 11.33 7.38 12.71
N GLN A 326 10.78 7.97 11.63
CA GLN A 326 9.35 8.26 11.52
C GLN A 326 8.51 6.98 11.39
N LEU A 327 9.08 5.91 10.81
CA LEU A 327 8.42 4.59 10.67
C LEU A 327 8.62 3.71 11.91
N ILE A 328 9.82 3.75 12.51
CA ILE A 328 10.22 2.81 13.58
C ILE A 328 9.25 2.84 14.77
N ASN A 329 8.80 4.03 15.18
CA ASN A 329 7.87 4.14 16.31
C ASN A 329 6.57 3.38 16.02
N CYS A 330 6.00 3.55 14.83
CA CYS A 330 4.79 2.82 14.44
C CYS A 330 5.06 1.32 14.23
N TYR A 331 6.16 0.95 13.57
CA TYR A 331 6.53 -0.45 13.36
C TYR A 331 6.74 -1.21 14.68
N SER A 332 7.19 -0.53 15.74
CA SER A 332 7.33 -1.15 17.06
C SER A 332 6.00 -1.46 17.76
N GLU A 333 4.89 -0.89 17.28
CA GLU A 333 3.54 -1.14 17.78
C GLU A 333 2.80 -2.25 17.02
N ILE A 334 3.35 -2.72 15.88
CA ILE A 334 2.78 -3.85 15.14
C ILE A 334 2.98 -5.12 15.98
N GLU A 335 1.87 -5.75 16.36
CA GLU A 335 1.88 -6.99 17.10
C GLU A 335 2.47 -8.10 16.23
N VAL A 336 3.49 -8.79 16.76
CA VAL A 336 4.06 -9.97 16.10
C VAL A 336 3.08 -11.11 16.29
N GLU A 337 2.39 -11.48 15.21
CA GLU A 337 1.64 -12.72 15.11
C GLU A 337 2.61 -13.85 15.44
N ALA A 338 2.40 -14.44 16.62
CA ALA A 338 3.04 -15.70 16.93
C ALA A 338 2.74 -16.64 15.77
N PRO A 339 3.74 -17.25 15.08
CA PRO A 339 3.44 -18.28 14.12
C PRO A 339 2.55 -19.28 14.84
N GLU A 340 1.30 -19.43 14.36
CA GLU A 340 0.41 -20.42 14.93
C GLU A 340 1.17 -21.73 14.86
N PRO A 341 1.34 -22.46 15.99
CA PRO A 341 1.99 -23.76 15.94
C PRO A 341 1.29 -24.53 14.82
N PRO A 342 2.05 -25.10 13.86
CA PRO A 342 1.50 -25.63 12.61
C PRO A 342 0.24 -26.38 12.96
N GLN A 343 -0.90 -25.87 12.46
CA GLN A 343 -2.20 -26.42 12.80
C GLN A 343 -2.11 -27.89 12.44
N GLN A 344 -1.95 -28.72 13.47
CA GLN A 344 -2.05 -30.16 13.28
C GLN A 344 -3.44 -30.30 12.72
N GLU A 345 -3.56 -30.84 11.50
CA GLU A 345 -4.81 -31.42 11.04
C GLU A 345 -5.32 -32.19 12.25
N GLN A 346 -6.41 -31.69 12.87
CA GLN A 346 -6.95 -32.32 14.06
C GLN A 346 -7.10 -33.79 13.67
N PRO A 347 -6.36 -34.72 14.31
CA PRO A 347 -6.51 -36.13 14.01
C PRO A 347 -7.99 -36.38 14.24
N GLY A 348 -8.73 -36.61 13.15
CA GLY A 348 -10.20 -36.56 13.17
C GLY A 348 -10.66 -37.39 14.34
N GLU A 349 -11.38 -36.75 15.28
CA GLU A 349 -11.85 -37.26 16.56
C GLU A 349 -11.93 -38.81 16.58
N ILE A 350 -10.81 -39.47 16.89
CA ILE A 350 -10.80 -40.90 17.16
C ILE A 350 -11.15 -41.00 18.63
N ASP A 351 -12.41 -41.36 18.90
CA ASP A 351 -12.97 -41.67 20.21
C ASP A 351 -12.31 -42.93 20.80
N GLY A 352 -11.03 -42.81 21.10
CA GLY A 352 -10.18 -43.86 21.64
C GLY A 352 -8.93 -43.19 22.20
N ASN A 353 -8.75 -43.32 23.52
CA ASN A 353 -7.56 -42.93 24.25
C ASN A 353 -6.30 -43.21 23.39
N PRO A 354 -5.62 -42.20 22.82
CA PRO A 354 -4.52 -42.43 21.91
C PRO A 354 -3.42 -43.10 22.73
N GLU A 355 -3.18 -44.38 22.47
CA GLU A 355 -1.96 -45.03 22.93
C GLU A 355 -0.82 -44.16 22.43
N ASP A 356 -0.01 -43.61 23.35
CA ASP A 356 1.15 -42.78 23.02
C ASP A 356 1.97 -43.47 21.92
N VAL A 357 1.92 -42.95 20.70
CA VAL A 357 2.78 -43.44 19.62
C VAL A 357 4.18 -42.89 19.91
N PHE A 358 5.10 -43.79 20.21
CA PHE A 358 6.50 -43.46 20.50
C PHE A 358 7.35 -43.66 19.25
N THR A 359 8.32 -42.78 19.05
CA THR A 359 9.36 -42.97 18.05
C THR A 359 10.46 -43.90 18.55
N ASP A 360 11.20 -44.56 17.65
CA ASP A 360 12.46 -45.27 17.98
C ASP A 360 13.62 -44.31 18.33
N THR A 361 13.38 -43.00 18.31
CA THR A 361 14.37 -41.98 18.63
C THR A 361 14.32 -41.64 20.11
N GLU A 362 15.50 -41.47 20.73
CA GLU A 362 15.62 -41.24 22.17
C GLU A 362 16.45 -40.00 22.51
N ILE A 363 16.05 -39.30 23.58
CA ILE A 363 16.81 -38.20 24.18
C ILE A 363 17.79 -38.77 25.20
N ASP A 364 19.09 -38.63 24.92
CA ASP A 364 20.17 -39.07 25.81
C ASP A 364 21.13 -37.95 26.23
N ASP A 365 21.00 -36.76 25.65
CA ASP A 365 21.71 -35.55 26.06
C ASP A 365 20.71 -34.39 26.12
N PHE A 366 20.56 -33.79 27.30
CA PHE A 366 19.61 -32.71 27.57
C PHE A 366 20.28 -31.56 28.30
N LEU A 367 20.00 -30.34 27.87
CA LEU A 367 20.43 -29.12 28.54
C LEU A 367 19.28 -28.10 28.61
N TRP A 368 18.84 -27.77 29.83
CA TRP A 368 18.03 -26.61 30.17
C TRP A 368 18.93 -25.44 30.59
N LYS A 369 18.97 -24.40 29.77
CA LYS A 369 19.67 -23.14 30.05
C LYS A 369 18.66 -22.04 30.32
N PRO A 370 18.44 -21.64 31.58
CA PRO A 370 17.33 -20.75 31.96
C PRO A 370 17.45 -19.35 31.36
N VAL A 371 18.66 -18.88 31.06
CA VAL A 371 18.90 -17.56 30.47
C VAL A 371 20.03 -17.71 29.45
N SER A 372 19.73 -17.47 28.17
CA SER A 372 20.72 -17.36 27.09
C SER A 372 21.56 -16.10 27.27
N GLU A 373 22.89 -16.13 27.06
CA GLU A 373 23.68 -14.88 27.10
C GLU A 373 23.30 -13.93 25.97
N SER A 374 22.80 -14.46 24.85
CA SER A 374 22.45 -13.68 23.66
C SER A 374 21.10 -12.98 23.75
N THR A 375 20.08 -13.68 24.26
CA THR A 375 18.66 -13.24 24.18
C THR A 375 18.00 -13.07 25.54
N GLY A 376 18.64 -13.51 26.63
CA GLY A 376 18.01 -13.56 27.95
C GLY A 376 16.91 -14.61 28.11
N SER A 377 16.51 -15.31 27.03
CA SER A 377 15.43 -16.31 27.06
C SER A 377 15.90 -17.72 27.40
N LEU A 378 14.96 -18.61 27.74
CA LEU A 378 15.23 -20.03 27.94
C LEU A 378 15.72 -20.68 26.65
N VAL A 379 16.74 -21.53 26.76
CA VAL A 379 17.22 -22.40 25.69
C VAL A 379 17.23 -23.84 26.18
N ILE A 380 16.64 -24.73 25.41
CA ILE A 380 16.70 -26.18 25.61
C ILE A 380 17.47 -26.79 24.45
N LEU A 381 18.46 -27.62 24.74
CA LEU A 381 19.22 -28.34 23.71
C LEU A 381 19.10 -29.84 23.93
N VAL A 382 18.89 -30.60 22.85
CA VAL A 382 18.82 -32.07 22.88
C VAL A 382 19.58 -32.71 21.72
N ASN A 383 20.09 -33.94 21.92
CA ASN A 383 20.83 -34.72 20.92
C ASN A 383 20.06 -34.95 19.62
N VAL A 384 18.74 -35.18 19.70
CA VAL A 384 17.88 -35.48 18.56
C VAL A 384 17.71 -34.27 17.65
N TYR A 385 17.66 -34.48 16.33
CA TYR A 385 17.41 -33.43 15.34
C TYR A 385 15.92 -33.16 15.14
N ASN A 386 15.56 -31.90 14.91
CA ASN A 386 14.18 -31.45 14.65
C ASN A 386 13.17 -31.85 15.73
N ALA A 387 13.61 -31.98 16.98
CA ALA A 387 12.70 -32.27 18.09
C ALA A 387 11.89 -31.02 18.44
N ARG A 388 10.56 -31.15 18.43
CA ARG A 388 9.65 -30.16 19.00
C ARG A 388 9.67 -30.27 20.52
N VAL A 389 9.87 -29.15 21.21
CA VAL A 389 9.97 -29.11 22.67
C VAL A 389 8.81 -28.31 23.25
N ARG A 390 8.05 -28.94 24.13
CA ARG A 390 6.95 -28.31 24.87
C ARG A 390 7.34 -28.16 26.33
N VAL A 391 7.18 -26.96 26.88
CA VAL A 391 7.47 -26.66 28.29
C VAL A 391 6.17 -26.31 29.00
N ILE A 392 5.86 -27.03 30.06
CA ILE A 392 4.62 -26.94 30.82
C ILE A 392 4.99 -26.58 32.26
N GLY A 393 4.74 -25.33 32.65
CA GLY A 393 4.93 -24.85 34.01
C GLY A 393 3.87 -23.83 34.39
N LYS A 394 4.26 -22.74 35.04
CA LYS A 394 3.40 -21.57 35.28
C LYS A 394 2.88 -20.97 33.96
N ILE A 395 3.69 -21.06 32.91
CA ILE A 395 3.36 -20.72 31.53
C ILE A 395 3.55 -22.02 30.73
N THR A 396 2.71 -22.23 29.72
CA THR A 396 2.90 -23.32 28.75
C THR A 396 3.33 -22.73 27.43
N GLU A 397 4.41 -23.27 26.86
CA GLU A 397 5.00 -22.76 25.62
C GLU A 397 5.53 -23.91 24.78
N ASP A 398 5.19 -23.92 23.48
CA ASP A 398 5.89 -24.70 22.47
C ASP A 398 7.08 -23.88 21.97
N LEU A 399 8.29 -24.41 22.13
CA LEU A 399 9.51 -23.67 21.90
C LEU A 399 9.85 -23.63 20.41
N ILE A 400 10.42 -22.50 20.00
CA ILE A 400 10.82 -22.25 18.62
C ILE A 400 12.14 -22.99 18.35
N PHE A 401 12.13 -23.87 17.35
CA PHE A 401 13.34 -24.53 16.87
C PHE A 401 14.25 -23.54 16.15
N THR A 402 15.51 -23.45 16.57
CA THR A 402 16.52 -22.56 15.96
C THR A 402 17.71 -23.33 15.37
N GLY A 403 17.53 -24.61 15.03
CA GLY A 403 18.57 -25.44 14.43
C GLY A 403 19.52 -26.14 15.41
N PRO A 404 20.46 -26.94 14.88
CA PRO A 404 21.50 -27.60 15.68
C PRO A 404 22.49 -26.58 16.26
N SER A 405 22.93 -26.78 17.49
CA SER A 405 23.95 -25.93 18.13
C SER A 405 24.67 -26.67 19.24
N ASN A 406 25.89 -26.22 19.58
CA ASN A 406 26.69 -26.76 20.69
C ASN A 406 26.80 -28.30 20.68
N GLY A 407 26.94 -28.90 19.50
CA GLY A 407 27.08 -30.34 19.32
C GLY A 407 25.79 -31.15 19.54
N ARG A 408 24.62 -30.51 19.60
CA ARG A 408 23.31 -31.14 19.79
C ARG A 408 22.42 -30.91 18.57
N GLY A 409 21.55 -31.88 18.26
CA GLY A 409 20.72 -31.88 17.06
C GLY A 409 19.61 -30.83 17.06
N THR A 410 19.10 -30.45 18.24
CA THR A 410 18.04 -29.46 18.38
C THR A 410 18.40 -28.41 19.42
N THR A 411 18.22 -27.14 19.05
CA THR A 411 18.17 -25.99 19.96
C THR A 411 16.76 -25.41 19.89
N ALA A 412 16.03 -25.45 20.99
CA ALA A 412 14.69 -24.90 21.12
C ALA A 412 14.74 -23.69 22.06
N ARG A 413 14.14 -22.57 21.66
CA ARG A 413 14.15 -21.31 22.43
C ARG A 413 12.75 -20.90 22.81
N ALA A 414 12.60 -20.44 24.04
CA ALA A 414 11.36 -19.78 24.47
C ALA A 414 11.43 -18.26 24.25
N ARG A 415 10.29 -17.60 24.36
CA ARG A 415 10.13 -16.15 24.45
C ARG A 415 10.48 -15.63 25.84
N ASN A 416 10.33 -16.48 26.85
CA ASN A 416 10.52 -16.15 28.25
C ASN A 416 11.81 -16.77 28.82
N PRO A 417 12.44 -16.17 29.85
CA PRO A 417 13.49 -16.84 30.62
C PRO A 417 12.93 -18.05 31.37
N GLY A 418 13.77 -19.04 31.66
CA GLY A 418 13.40 -20.27 32.36
C GLY A 418 12.71 -20.01 33.71
N CYS A 419 13.10 -18.95 34.42
CA CYS A 419 12.47 -18.52 35.67
C CYS A 419 10.96 -18.23 35.54
N ALA A 420 10.50 -17.77 34.37
CA ALA A 420 9.09 -17.43 34.15
C ALA A 420 8.17 -18.67 34.23
N PHE A 421 8.72 -19.85 33.94
CA PHE A 421 8.00 -21.13 33.99
C PHE A 421 7.78 -21.64 35.41
N GLY A 422 8.39 -21.05 36.44
CA GLY A 422 8.11 -21.37 37.84
C GLY A 422 8.82 -22.63 38.35
N ARG A 423 8.11 -23.46 39.12
CA ARG A 423 8.65 -24.69 39.74
C ARG A 423 7.96 -25.93 39.17
N ASN A 424 8.63 -27.07 39.26
CA ASN A 424 8.15 -28.37 38.76
C ASN A 424 7.75 -28.30 37.28
N VAL A 425 8.59 -27.69 36.46
CA VAL A 425 8.34 -27.50 35.02
C VAL A 425 8.53 -28.83 34.31
N GLU A 426 7.51 -29.29 33.58
CA GLU A 426 7.59 -30.47 32.74
C GLU A 426 8.05 -30.09 31.32
N VAL A 427 9.01 -30.83 30.78
CA VAL A 427 9.50 -30.67 29.41
C VAL A 427 9.23 -31.95 28.63
N GLN A 428 8.44 -31.82 27.57
CA GLN A 428 8.05 -32.91 26.68
C GLN A 428 8.71 -32.75 25.30
N PHE A 429 8.97 -33.86 24.63
CA PHE A 429 9.65 -33.92 23.34
C PHE A 429 8.80 -34.66 22.33
N PHE A 430 8.71 -34.12 21.13
CA PHE A 430 7.96 -34.70 20.01
C PHE A 430 8.79 -34.63 18.74
N ASP A 431 8.58 -35.55 17.81
CA ASP A 431 9.13 -35.46 16.47
C ASP A 431 8.33 -34.47 15.60
N THR A 432 8.69 -34.38 14.32
CA THR A 432 8.01 -33.53 13.33
C THR A 432 6.61 -34.01 12.97
N GLU A 433 6.27 -35.26 13.24
CA GLU A 433 4.95 -35.86 13.01
C GLU A 433 4.04 -35.75 14.24
N GLY A 434 4.59 -35.31 15.38
CA GLY A 434 3.88 -35.16 16.65
C GLY A 434 3.94 -36.40 17.55
N ASN A 435 4.68 -37.44 17.16
CA ASN A 435 4.90 -38.62 17.99
C ASN A 435 5.82 -38.26 19.16
N ARG A 436 5.64 -38.93 20.30
CA ARG A 436 6.43 -38.63 21.50
C ARG A 436 7.82 -39.25 21.41
N ILE A 437 8.84 -38.46 21.74
CA ILE A 437 10.23 -38.91 21.85
C ILE A 437 10.50 -39.23 23.32
N LEU A 438 10.96 -40.43 23.63
CA LEU A 438 11.29 -40.85 24.99
C LEU A 438 12.71 -40.41 25.38
N LEU A 439 12.95 -40.27 26.67
CA LEU A 439 14.30 -40.29 27.19
C LEU A 439 14.84 -41.72 27.11
N LYS A 440 16.16 -41.87 26.99
CA LYS A 440 16.85 -43.18 26.94
C LYS A 440 16.58 -44.08 28.16
N ASP A 441 16.15 -43.50 29.28
CA ASP A 441 15.73 -44.24 30.48
C ASP A 441 14.22 -44.60 30.50
N GLY A 442 13.52 -44.37 29.39
CA GLY A 442 12.09 -44.65 29.19
C GLY A 442 11.15 -43.58 29.74
N ARG A 443 11.64 -42.49 30.34
CA ARG A 443 10.77 -41.40 30.79
C ARG A 443 10.17 -40.63 29.61
N LYS A 444 8.94 -40.13 29.82
CA LYS A 444 8.17 -39.36 28.82
C LYS A 444 8.46 -37.86 28.82
N SER A 445 9.14 -37.37 29.85
CA SER A 445 9.43 -35.95 30.07
C SER A 445 10.56 -35.74 31.08
N VAL A 446 11.12 -34.53 31.08
CA VAL A 446 12.04 -34.04 32.11
C VAL A 446 11.27 -33.13 33.06
N THR A 447 11.46 -33.29 34.38
CA THR A 447 10.96 -32.33 35.37
C THR A 447 12.09 -31.44 35.86
N ILE A 448 11.91 -30.12 35.74
CA ILE A 448 12.82 -29.10 36.26
C ILE A 448 12.22 -28.54 37.55
N GLU A 449 12.80 -28.87 38.70
CA GLU A 449 12.28 -28.49 40.02
C GLU A 449 12.08 -26.97 40.17
N ASN A 450 13.00 -26.17 39.59
CA ASN A 450 12.92 -24.72 39.54
C ASN A 450 13.46 -24.24 38.20
N GLY A 451 12.61 -23.58 37.41
CA GLY A 451 12.93 -23.09 36.06
C GLY A 451 14.09 -22.09 36.02
N CYS A 452 14.48 -21.49 37.14
CA CYS A 452 15.69 -20.67 37.25
C CYS A 452 17.00 -21.47 37.29
N ASN A 453 16.95 -22.76 37.59
CA ASN A 453 18.14 -23.59 37.72
C ASN A 453 18.59 -24.06 36.34
N ARG A 454 19.89 -24.05 36.09
CA ARG A 454 20.47 -24.79 34.96
C ARG A 454 20.40 -26.28 35.26
N VAL A 455 19.91 -27.08 34.30
CA VAL A 455 19.85 -28.54 34.41
C VAL A 455 20.48 -29.15 33.18
N GLU A 456 21.37 -30.11 33.36
CA GLU A 456 22.07 -30.80 32.29
C GLU A 456 22.29 -32.26 32.68
N PHE A 457 22.05 -33.18 31.76
CA PHE A 457 22.35 -34.59 31.99
C PHE A 457 22.65 -35.32 30.68
N ARG A 458 23.31 -36.47 30.82
CA ARG A 458 23.53 -37.47 29.77
C ARG A 458 23.16 -38.86 30.32
N LEU A 459 22.45 -39.67 29.53
CA LEU A 459 21.90 -40.97 29.94
C LEU A 459 22.63 -42.17 29.32
#